data_AF-A0A0E3WFV6-F1
#
_entry.id   AF-A0A0E3WFV6-F1
#
_cell.length_a   1.000
_cell.length_b   1.000
_cell.length_c   1.000
_cell.angle_alpha   90.00
_cell.angle_beta   90.00
_cell.angle_gamma   90.00
#
_symmetry.space_group_name_H-M   'P 1'
#
loop_
_entity.id
_entity.type
_entity.pdbx_description
1 polymer ?
#
loop_
_entity_poly.entity_id
_entity_poly.type
_entity_poly.pdbx_seq_one_letter_code
_entity_poly.pdbx_strand_id
1 'polypeptide(L)'
;MELGVSKDVVKYHQRKLNASESFRMEGKIYITPAGVEKIKGGLRKDKEFYSVTFESKLLSQIDELRSNQWHHEWNLKDVVKKIDSLDKKLDALLETLRSL
;
A
#
# COMPACT_ATOMS: atom_id res chain seq x y z
N MET A 1 23.19 -7.96 12.23
CA MET A 1 21.90 -8.36 11.66
C MET A 1 22.20 -9.27 10.47
N GLU A 2 22.06 -10.59 10.63
CA GLU A 2 22.65 -11.60 9.71
C GLU A 2 21.88 -11.82 8.39
N LEU A 3 20.68 -11.26 8.24
CA LEU A 3 19.79 -11.53 7.09
C LEU A 3 19.58 -10.32 6.16
N GLY A 4 20.04 -9.12 6.52
CA GLY A 4 19.89 -7.91 5.68
C GLY A 4 18.45 -7.47 5.39
N VAL A 5 17.46 -7.94 6.14
CA VAL A 5 16.02 -7.62 5.95
C VAL A 5 15.34 -7.22 7.27
N SER A 6 14.20 -6.52 7.19
CA SER A 6 13.48 -6.05 8.38
C SER A 6 12.96 -7.19 9.27
N LYS A 7 12.76 -6.91 10.56
CA LYS A 7 12.20 -7.89 11.51
C LYS A 7 10.83 -8.42 11.10
N ASP A 8 10.00 -7.60 10.44
CA ASP A 8 8.66 -8.01 10.02
C ASP A 8 8.70 -8.98 8.85
N VAL A 9 9.64 -8.80 7.93
CA VAL A 9 9.92 -9.76 6.85
C VAL A 9 10.38 -11.09 7.46
N VAL A 10 11.28 -11.06 8.44
CA VAL A 10 11.70 -12.27 9.15
C VAL A 10 10.50 -12.96 9.82
N LYS A 11 9.64 -12.23 10.54
CA LYS A 11 8.42 -12.78 11.17
C LYS A 11 7.45 -13.40 10.16
N TYR A 12 7.28 -12.79 8.99
CA TYR A 12 6.42 -13.32 7.93
C TYR A 12 6.91 -14.69 7.43
N HIS A 13 8.20 -14.82 7.14
CA HIS A 13 8.76 -16.09 6.68
C HIS A 13 8.90 -17.11 7.81
N GLN A 14 9.15 -16.66 9.04
CA GLN A 14 9.20 -17.51 10.23
C GLN A 14 7.91 -18.32 10.42
N ARG A 15 6.73 -17.76 10.11
CA ARG A 15 5.44 -18.48 10.18
C ARG A 15 5.34 -19.67 9.21
N LYS A 16 6.23 -19.75 8.23
CA LYS A 16 6.28 -20.80 7.20
C LYS A 16 7.41 -21.81 7.45
N LEU A 17 8.13 -21.67 8.56
CA LEU A 17 9.18 -22.59 8.98
C LEU A 17 8.57 -23.78 9.73
N ASN A 18 9.11 -24.97 9.47
CA ASN A 18 8.74 -26.18 10.19
C ASN A 18 9.60 -26.35 11.47
N ALA A 19 9.37 -27.44 12.19
CA ALA A 19 10.04 -27.74 13.45
C ALA A 19 11.55 -28.04 13.33
N SER A 20 12.05 -28.42 12.14
CA SER A 20 13.50 -28.59 11.89
C SER A 20 14.17 -27.28 11.47
N GLU A 21 13.39 -26.28 11.07
CA GLU A 21 13.84 -24.97 10.60
C GLU A 21 13.75 -23.89 11.69
N SER A 22 12.90 -24.08 12.70
CA SER A 22 12.79 -23.17 13.85
C SER A 22 12.28 -23.86 15.11
N PHE A 23 12.68 -23.34 16.26
CA PHE A 23 12.20 -23.81 17.56
C PHE A 23 12.01 -22.65 18.54
N ARG A 24 11.27 -22.91 19.63
CA ARG A 24 11.07 -21.96 20.72
C ARG A 24 11.80 -22.44 21.96
N MET A 25 12.53 -21.55 22.62
CA MET A 25 13.18 -21.80 23.90
C MET A 25 13.09 -20.52 24.73
N GLU A 26 12.63 -20.62 25.98
CA GLU A 26 12.48 -19.48 26.90
C GLU A 26 11.67 -18.30 26.31
N GLY A 27 10.60 -18.59 25.56
CA GLY A 27 9.77 -17.58 24.91
C GLY A 27 10.43 -16.87 23.71
N LYS A 28 11.70 -17.17 23.42
CA LYS A 28 12.43 -16.69 22.23
C LYS A 28 12.31 -17.72 21.11
N ILE A 29 12.26 -17.23 19.88
CA ILE A 29 12.28 -18.07 18.69
C ILE A 29 13.71 -18.09 18.16
N TYR A 30 14.19 -19.30 17.91
CA TYR A 30 15.48 -19.58 17.30
C TYR A 30 15.23 -20.16 15.92
N ILE A 31 15.98 -19.66 14.94
CA ILE A 31 15.91 -20.12 13.55
C ILE A 31 17.18 -20.91 13.30
N THR A 32 17.04 -22.15 12.84
CA THR A 32 18.21 -23.00 12.55
C THR A 32 18.90 -22.50 11.27
N PRO A 33 20.15 -22.89 11.00
CA PRO A 33 20.81 -22.55 9.74
C PRO A 33 19.98 -22.95 8.49
N ALA A 34 19.28 -24.08 8.54
CA ALA A 34 18.36 -24.51 7.47
C ALA A 34 17.16 -23.56 7.32
N GLY A 35 16.59 -23.10 8.44
CA GLY A 35 15.53 -22.08 8.42
C GLY A 35 16.03 -20.73 7.88
N VAL A 36 17.28 -20.36 8.20
CA VAL A 36 17.93 -19.17 7.65
C VAL A 36 18.09 -19.29 6.13
N GLU A 37 18.57 -20.41 5.62
CA GLU A 37 18.72 -20.63 4.18
C GLU A 37 17.37 -20.69 3.46
N LYS A 38 16.33 -21.24 4.07
CA LYS A 38 14.96 -21.20 3.53
C LYS A 38 14.38 -19.78 3.48
N ILE A 39 14.59 -18.99 4.53
CA ILE A 39 14.22 -17.56 4.54
C ILE A 39 14.99 -16.84 3.42
N LYS A 40 16.31 -17.04 3.34
CA LYS A 40 17.14 -16.45 2.30
C LYS A 40 16.71 -16.89 0.91
N GLY A 41 16.31 -18.14 0.68
CA GLY A 41 15.79 -18.60 -0.61
C GLY A 41 14.42 -17.99 -0.97
N GLY A 42 13.60 -17.65 0.02
CA GLY A 42 12.37 -16.88 -0.20
C GLY A 42 12.62 -15.40 -0.51
N LEU A 43 13.74 -14.84 -0.05
CA LEU A 43 14.15 -13.45 -0.23
C LEU A 43 15.03 -13.24 -1.47
N ARG A 44 15.91 -14.20 -1.75
CA ARG A 44 16.71 -14.33 -2.96
C ARG A 44 15.84 -14.99 -4.01
N LYS A 45 15.04 -14.17 -4.65
CA LYS A 45 14.92 -14.31 -6.07
C LYS A 45 16.07 -13.49 -6.65
N ASP A 46 16.89 -14.09 -7.49
CA ASP A 46 17.90 -13.36 -8.25
C ASP A 46 17.26 -12.09 -8.82
N LYS A 47 18.04 -11.03 -9.06
CA LYS A 47 17.49 -9.82 -9.70
C LYS A 47 16.71 -10.14 -11.00
N GLU A 48 17.01 -11.28 -11.63
CA GLU A 48 16.34 -11.83 -12.81
C GLU A 48 14.98 -12.50 -12.53
N PHE A 49 14.67 -12.85 -11.27
CA PHE A 49 13.43 -13.49 -10.81
C PHE A 49 12.49 -12.55 -10.04
N TYR A 50 12.77 -11.24 -9.99
CA TYR A 50 11.68 -10.25 -9.94
C TYR A 50 10.86 -10.52 -11.20
N SER A 51 9.87 -11.40 -11.07
CA SER A 51 9.17 -11.87 -12.25
C SER A 51 8.56 -10.66 -12.90
N VAL A 52 8.73 -10.53 -14.21
CA VAL A 52 8.07 -9.49 -15.02
C VAL A 52 6.59 -9.40 -14.65
N THR A 53 5.98 -10.51 -14.23
CA THR A 53 4.60 -10.58 -13.73
C THR A 53 4.36 -9.88 -12.38
N PHE A 54 5.29 -9.91 -11.42
CA PHE A 54 5.16 -9.19 -10.15
C PHE A 54 5.32 -7.69 -10.36
N GLU A 55 6.36 -7.27 -11.10
CA GLU A 55 6.58 -5.86 -11.41
C GLU A 55 5.44 -5.31 -12.25
N SER A 56 5.01 -6.01 -13.31
CA SER A 56 3.84 -5.62 -14.11
C SER A 56 2.56 -5.53 -13.28
N LYS A 57 2.36 -6.44 -12.32
CA LYS A 57 1.20 -6.39 -11.43
C LYS A 57 1.25 -5.18 -10.49
N LEU A 58 2.41 -4.86 -9.92
CA LEU A 58 2.59 -3.67 -9.09
C LEU A 58 2.39 -2.40 -9.91
N LEU A 59 2.99 -2.31 -11.11
CA LEU A 59 2.82 -1.17 -12.00
C LEU A 59 1.35 -0.99 -12.40
N SER A 60 0.66 -2.07 -12.76
CA SER A 60 -0.77 -2.03 -13.06
C SER A 60 -1.60 -1.51 -11.88
N GLN A 61 -1.29 -1.93 -10.66
CA GLN A 61 -1.98 -1.44 -9.45
C GLN A 61 -1.69 0.04 -9.19
N ILE A 62 -0.45 0.48 -9.42
CA ILE A 62 -0.07 1.90 -9.29
C ILE A 62 -0.83 2.74 -10.32
N ASP A 63 -0.92 2.27 -11.57
CA ASP A 63 -1.62 2.99 -12.63
C ASP A 63 -3.13 3.07 -12.38
N GLU A 64 -3.74 2.00 -11.85
CA GLU A 64 -5.13 2.01 -11.43
C GLU A 64 -5.38 3.01 -10.30
N LEU A 65 -4.50 3.04 -9.28
CA LEU A 65 -4.59 4.01 -8.18
C LEU A 65 -4.45 5.46 -8.68
N ARG A 66 -3.53 5.70 -9.61
CA ARG A 66 -3.34 7.03 -10.22
C ARG A 66 -4.56 7.47 -11.02
N SER A 67 -5.15 6.56 -11.80
CA SER A 67 -6.37 6.83 -12.56
C SER A 67 -7.54 7.19 -11.64
N ASN A 68 -7.73 6.42 -10.57
CA ASN A 68 -8.76 6.67 -9.57
C ASN A 68 -8.55 8.03 -8.87
N GLN A 69 -7.31 8.34 -8.50
CA GLN A 69 -6.98 9.64 -7.91
C GLN A 69 -7.34 10.80 -8.87
N TRP A 70 -6.96 10.69 -10.14
CA TRP A 70 -7.28 11.71 -11.14
C TRP A 70 -8.79 11.88 -11.33
N HIS A 71 -9.55 10.78 -11.35
CA HIS A 71 -11.01 10.83 -11.42
C HIS A 71 -11.64 11.52 -10.20
N HIS A 72 -11.15 11.21 -8.99
CA HIS A 72 -11.61 11.87 -7.78
C HIS A 72 -11.29 13.37 -7.77
N GLU A 73 -10.11 13.78 -8.22
CA GLU A 73 -9.73 15.19 -8.34
C GLU A 73 -10.64 15.94 -9.32
N TRP A 74 -11.03 15.30 -10.42
CA TRP A 74 -11.95 15.89 -11.39
C TRP A 74 -13.35 16.09 -10.81
N ASN A 75 -13.89 15.06 -10.16
CA ASN A 75 -15.19 15.15 -9.48
C ASN A 75 -15.19 16.23 -8.40
N LEU A 76 -14.10 16.36 -7.65
CA LEU A 76 -13.96 17.40 -6.62
C LEU A 76 -13.99 18.81 -7.22
N LYS A 77 -13.31 19.04 -8.34
CA LYS A 77 -13.37 20.32 -9.06
C LYS A 77 -14.78 20.67 -9.52
N ASP A 78 -15.53 19.68 -9.99
CA ASP A 78 -16.91 19.89 -10.43
C ASP A 78 -17.86 20.19 -9.27
N VAL A 79 -17.67 19.54 -8.12
CA VAL A 79 -18.41 19.85 -6.89
C VAL A 79 -18.12 21.27 -6.42
N VAL A 80 -16.85 21.69 -6.39
CA VAL A 80 -16.46 23.06 -6.01
C VAL A 80 -17.14 24.10 -6.91
N LYS A 81 -17.12 23.91 -8.24
CA LYS A 81 -17.81 24.81 -9.17
C LYS A 81 -19.32 24.90 -8.91
N LYS A 82 -19.96 23.78 -8.55
CA LYS A 82 -21.39 23.75 -8.24
C LYS A 82 -21.70 24.51 -6.96
N ILE A 83 -20.86 24.36 -5.93
CA ILE A 83 -20.97 25.11 -4.67
C ILE A 83 -20.82 26.61 -4.95
N ASP A 84 -19.77 27.03 -5.66
CA ASP A 84 -19.56 28.44 -6.01
C ASP A 84 -20.75 29.04 -6.78
N SER A 85 -21.37 28.25 -7.67
CA SER A 85 -22.57 28.68 -8.39
C SER A 85 -23.79 28.80 -7.48
N LEU A 86 -23.93 27.96 -6.47
CA LEU A 86 -25.04 28.01 -5.52
C LEU A 86 -24.88 29.20 -4.58
N ASP A 87 -23.66 29.45 -4.08
CA ASP A 87 -23.34 30.59 -3.22
C ASP A 87 -23.67 31.90 -3.92
N LYS A 88 -23.24 32.08 -5.18
CA LYS A 88 -23.58 33.27 -5.98
C LYS A 88 -25.09 33.47 -6.18
N LYS A 89 -25.85 32.38 -6.36
CA LYS A 89 -27.31 32.45 -6.50
C LYS A 89 -27.97 32.82 -5.19
N LEU A 90 -27.47 32.29 -4.07
CA LEU A 90 -27.95 32.62 -2.74
C LEU A 90 -27.70 34.10 -2.43
N ASP A 91 -26.50 34.61 -2.70
CA ASP A 91 -26.16 36.02 -2.51
C ASP A 91 -27.09 36.93 -3.32
N ALA A 92 -27.34 36.61 -4.59
CA ALA A 92 -28.24 37.38 -5.44
C ALA A 92 -29.69 37.40 -4.91
N LEU A 93 -30.18 36.27 -4.38
CA LEU A 93 -31.50 36.19 -3.77
C LEU A 93 -31.59 37.01 -2.49
N LEU A 94 -30.56 36.97 -1.64
CA LEU A 94 -30.50 37.74 -0.41
C LEU A 94 -30.48 39.25 -0.69
N GLU A 95 -29.73 39.70 -1.69
CA GLU A 95 -29.73 41.11 -2.10
C GLU A 95 -31.09 41.54 -2.65
N THR A 96 -31.76 40.69 -3.43
CA THR A 96 -33.11 40.97 -3.93
C THR A 96 -34.10 41.12 -2.76
N LEU A 97 -34.05 40.22 -1.77
CA LEU A 97 -34.90 40.27 -0.57
C LEU A 97 -34.62 41.49 0.31
N ARG A 98 -33.37 41.97 0.38
CA ARG A 98 -33.00 43.19 1.11
C ARG A 98 -33.50 44.46 0.44
N SER A 99 -33.73 44.41 -0.88
CA SER A 99 -34.20 45.54 -1.68
C SER A 99 -35.73 45.67 -1.77
N LEU A 100 -36.47 44.71 -1.21
CA LEU A 100 -37.93 44.70 -1.07
C LEU A 100 -38.36 45.31 0.27
#